data_AF-A0A2P4XBF9-F1
#
_entry.id   AF-A0A2P4XBF9-F1
#
_cell.length_a   1.000
_cell.length_b   1.000
_cell.length_c   1.000
_cell.angle_alpha   90.00
_cell.angle_beta   90.00
_cell.angle_gamma   90.00
#
_symmetry.space_group_name_H-M   'P 1'
#
loop_
_entity.id
_entity.type
_entity.pdbx_description
1 polymer ?
#
loop_
_entity_poly.entity_id
_entity_poly.type
_entity_poly.pdbx_seq_one_letter_code
_entity_poly.pdbx_strand_id
1 'polypeptide(L)'
;MRIYLTREIFISPFGVEDKGGNDASISSRITHDLSYPEGDSINDCMDPDNVIKPEYSHCDAVAAEILRAKREHPHAKVEIMASDVASAFRKISIHSNSVYLFAGQIK
;
A
#
# COMPACT_ATOMS: atom_id res chain seq x y z
N MET A 1 -11.95 -19.21 13.31
CA MET A 1 -12.85 -18.69 12.26
C MET A 1 -12.71 -19.60 11.04
N ARG A 2 -13.77 -20.31 10.64
CA ARG A 2 -13.79 -21.15 9.43
C ARG A 2 -14.46 -20.34 8.32
N ILE A 3 -13.73 -20.10 7.22
CA ILE A 3 -14.28 -19.45 6.03
C ILE A 3 -14.65 -20.57 5.06
N TYR A 4 -15.93 -20.65 4.67
CA TYR A 4 -16.40 -21.54 3.60
C TYR A 4 -16.43 -20.72 2.31
N LEU A 5 -15.63 -21.09 1.32
CA LEU A 5 -15.61 -20.44 0.01
C LEU A 5 -16.61 -21.16 -0.90
N THR A 6 -17.68 -20.47 -1.30
CA THR A 6 -18.68 -20.96 -2.27
C THR A 6 -18.41 -20.48 -3.70
N ARG A 7 -17.32 -19.73 -3.89
CA ARG A 7 -16.91 -19.09 -5.15
C ARG A 7 -15.61 -19.70 -5.66
N GLU A 8 -15.41 -19.63 -6.97
CA GLU A 8 -14.11 -19.90 -7.59
C GLU A 8 -13.05 -18.96 -7.01
N ILE A 9 -11.85 -19.50 -6.75
CA ILE A 9 -10.77 -18.76 -6.09
C ILE A 9 -9.89 -18.13 -7.16
N PHE A 10 -9.65 -16.82 -7.04
CA PHE A 10 -8.70 -16.12 -7.89
C PHE A 10 -7.30 -16.25 -7.31
N ILE A 11 -6.31 -16.67 -8.12
CA ILE A 11 -4.94 -16.92 -7.68
C ILE A 11 -3.99 -16.03 -8.47
N SER A 12 -3.24 -15.17 -7.77
CA SER A 12 -2.17 -14.37 -8.38
C SER A 12 -0.81 -14.61 -7.71
N PRO A 13 0.32 -14.31 -8.38
CA PRO A 13 1.63 -14.71 -7.88
C PRO A 13 2.11 -13.81 -6.73
N PHE A 14 2.90 -14.41 -5.84
CA PHE A 14 3.72 -13.70 -4.88
C PHE A 14 5.15 -13.57 -5.43
N GLY A 15 5.68 -12.35 -5.44
CA GLY A 15 7.08 -12.03 -5.65
C GLY A 15 7.81 -11.85 -4.32
N VAL A 16 9.12 -12.08 -4.34
CA VAL A 16 10.01 -11.78 -3.21
C VAL A 16 11.01 -10.72 -3.66
N GLU A 17 11.00 -9.59 -2.97
CA GLU A 17 11.91 -8.47 -3.23
C GLU A 17 12.90 -8.34 -2.08
N ASP A 18 14.18 -8.15 -2.42
CA ASP A 18 15.21 -7.81 -1.45
C ASP A 18 15.02 -6.35 -0.99
N LYS A 19 14.86 -6.17 0.32
CA LYS A 19 14.79 -4.84 0.92
C LYS A 19 16.23 -4.45 1.26
N GLY A 20 16.95 -3.95 0.26
CA GLY A 20 18.37 -3.64 0.35
C GLY A 20 18.80 -3.01 1.67
N GLY A 21 19.89 -3.54 2.24
CA GLY A 21 20.48 -3.10 3.51
C GLY A 21 20.85 -4.25 4.46
N ASN A 22 20.22 -5.42 4.32
CA ASN A 22 20.55 -6.67 5.01
C ASN A 22 20.58 -7.83 4.00
N ASP A 23 21.10 -9.00 4.38
CA ASP A 23 20.95 -10.22 3.59
C ASP A 23 19.45 -10.49 3.32
N ALA A 24 19.10 -10.84 2.08
CA ALA A 24 17.74 -11.19 1.67
C ALA A 24 17.15 -12.34 2.51
N SER A 25 18.01 -13.16 3.14
CA SER A 25 17.62 -14.18 4.13
C SER A 25 17.11 -13.63 5.47
N ILE A 26 17.40 -12.35 5.75
CA ILE A 26 17.06 -11.63 7.00
C ILE A 26 15.87 -10.69 6.79
N SER A 27 15.79 -10.00 5.64
CA SER A 27 14.69 -9.08 5.36
C SER A 27 14.32 -9.03 3.87
N SER A 28 13.32 -9.83 3.51
CA SER A 28 12.67 -9.80 2.20
C SER A 28 11.23 -9.28 2.33
N ARG A 29 10.73 -8.61 1.29
CA ARG A 29 9.34 -8.18 1.18
C ARG A 29 8.61 -9.13 0.23
N ILE A 30 7.49 -9.67 0.69
CA ILE A 30 6.56 -10.38 -0.19
C ILE A 30 5.68 -9.33 -0.87
N THR A 31 5.68 -9.33 -2.19
CA THR A 31 4.80 -8.51 -3.03
C THR A 31 3.73 -9.42 -3.63
N HIS A 32 2.45 -9.11 -3.41
CA HIS A 32 1.34 -9.81 -4.06
C HIS A 32 1.03 -9.10 -5.37
N ASP A 33 1.25 -9.77 -6.49
CA ASP A 33 0.97 -9.18 -7.81
C ASP A 33 -0.53 -9.23 -8.08
N LEU A 34 -1.21 -8.13 -7.74
CA LEU A 34 -2.64 -7.96 -7.95
C LEU A 34 -2.98 -7.45 -9.36
N SER A 35 -1.96 -7.23 -10.20
CA SER A 35 -2.09 -6.82 -11.60
C SER A 35 -1.96 -8.01 -12.57
N TYR A 36 -1.80 -9.23 -12.06
CA TYR A 36 -1.78 -10.46 -12.85
C TYR A 36 -3.12 -11.22 -12.80
N PRO A 37 -3.55 -11.84 -13.92
CA PRO A 37 -3.03 -11.64 -15.27
C PRO A 37 -3.52 -10.30 -15.84
N GLU A 38 -2.76 -9.72 -16.75
CA GLU A 38 -3.15 -8.47 -17.41
C GLU A 38 -4.52 -8.62 -18.10
N GLY A 39 -5.43 -7.69 -17.82
CA GLY A 39 -6.77 -7.62 -18.41
C GLY A 39 -7.87 -8.32 -17.60
N ASP A 40 -7.50 -9.25 -16.72
CA ASP A 40 -8.43 -10.00 -15.85
C ASP A 40 -7.98 -9.97 -14.38
N SER A 41 -7.11 -9.03 -14.01
CA SER A 41 -6.56 -8.94 -12.67
C SER A 41 -7.57 -8.35 -11.67
N ILE A 42 -7.25 -8.46 -10.39
CA ILE A 42 -8.05 -7.84 -9.32
C ILE A 42 -8.05 -6.32 -9.48
N ASN A 43 -6.92 -5.75 -9.90
CA ASN A 43 -6.79 -4.33 -10.18
C ASN A 43 -7.63 -3.90 -11.40
N ASP A 44 -7.73 -4.74 -12.43
CA ASP A 44 -8.58 -4.46 -13.62
C ASP A 44 -10.08 -4.53 -13.29
N CYS A 45 -10.47 -5.39 -12.35
CA CYS A 45 -11.85 -5.51 -11.88
C CYS A 45 -12.29 -4.38 -10.95
N MET A 46 -11.36 -3.57 -10.44
CA MET A 46 -11.68 -2.50 -9.50
C MET A 46 -12.22 -1.29 -10.26
N ASP A 47 -13.47 -0.91 -9.99
CA ASP A 47 -14.05 0.32 -10.53
C ASP A 47 -13.42 1.54 -9.83
N PRO A 48 -12.60 2.35 -10.52
CA PRO A 48 -11.94 3.51 -9.93
C PRO A 48 -12.91 4.64 -9.55
N ASP A 49 -14.13 4.62 -10.08
CA ASP A 49 -15.15 5.62 -9.74
C ASP A 49 -15.94 5.26 -8.48
N ASN A 50 -15.83 4.02 -7.99
CA ASN A 50 -16.44 3.57 -6.74
C ASN A 50 -15.51 3.71 -5.52
N VAL A 51 -14.31 4.27 -5.70
CA VAL A 51 -13.34 4.52 -4.63
C VAL A 51 -13.32 6.02 -4.31
N ILE A 52 -13.24 6.37 -3.02
CA ILE A 52 -13.03 7.77 -2.60
C ILE A 52 -11.69 8.22 -3.18
N LYS A 53 -11.73 9.17 -4.11
CA LYS A 53 -10.52 9.73 -4.72
C LYS A 53 -9.81 10.60 -3.68
N PRO A 54 -8.59 10.23 -3.25
CA PRO A 54 -7.83 11.04 -2.32
C PRO A 54 -7.41 12.35 -2.99
N GLU A 55 -7.55 13.45 -2.27
CA GLU A 55 -6.98 14.73 -2.66
C GLU A 55 -5.53 14.81 -2.15
N TYR A 56 -4.59 15.04 -3.07
CA TYR A 56 -3.18 15.20 -2.72
C TYR A 56 -2.73 16.64 -3.00
N SER A 57 -2.07 17.24 -2.02
CA SER A 57 -1.27 18.44 -2.27
C SER A 57 0.04 18.05 -2.94
N HIS A 58 0.49 18.89 -3.88
CA HIS A 58 1.80 18.71 -4.48
C HIS A 58 2.91 18.86 -3.42
N CYS A 59 4.07 18.24 -3.64
CA CYS A 59 5.14 18.17 -2.63
C CYS A 59 5.76 19.53 -2.29
N ASP A 60 5.54 20.54 -3.14
CA ASP A 60 5.90 21.94 -2.90
C ASP A 60 5.15 22.52 -1.70
N ALA A 61 3.97 22.03 -1.36
CA ALA A 61 3.23 22.45 -0.17
C ALA A 61 4.05 22.21 1.11
N VAL A 62 4.78 21.09 1.18
CA VAL A 62 5.68 20.79 2.30
C VAL A 62 6.84 21.79 2.34
N ALA A 63 7.45 22.07 1.18
CA ALA A 63 8.55 23.04 1.09
C ALA A 63 8.10 24.46 1.45
N ALA A 64 6.93 24.88 0.96
CA ALA A 64 6.32 26.17 1.25
C ALA A 64 6.07 26.34 2.75
N GLU A 65 5.59 25.29 3.42
CA GLU A 65 5.34 25.29 4.86
C GLU A 65 6.63 25.39 5.67
N ILE A 66 7.68 24.66 5.30
CA ILE A 66 9.01 24.80 5.94
C ILE A 66 9.51 26.24 5.84
N LEU A 67 9.43 26.83 4.65
CA LEU A 67 9.89 28.19 4.41
C LEU A 67 9.04 29.22 5.18
N ARG A 68 7.72 29.01 5.27
CA ARG A 68 6.80 29.84 6.06
C ARG A 68 7.17 29.77 7.55
N ALA A 69 7.29 28.57 8.12
CA ALA A 69 7.66 28.36 9.51
C ALA A 69 9.03 28.98 9.85
N LYS A 70 10.00 28.90 8.94
CA LYS A 70 11.32 29.50 9.15
C LYS A 70 11.30 31.03 9.12
N ARG A 71 10.44 31.65 8.30
CA ARG A 71 10.25 33.12 8.30
C ARG A 71 9.56 33.60 9.57
N GLU A 72 8.56 32.88 10.06
CA GLU A 72 7.82 33.22 11.29
C GLU A 72 8.64 32.99 12.56
N HIS A 73 9.58 32.04 12.52
CA HIS A 73 10.47 31.73 13.64
C HIS A 73 11.95 31.69 13.21
N PRO A 74 12.58 32.84 12.90
CA PRO A 74 13.93 32.90 12.31
C PRO A 74 15.01 32.19 13.13
N HIS A 75 14.90 32.25 14.46
CA HIS A 75 15.87 31.69 15.39
C HIS A 75 15.51 30.28 15.88
N ALA A 76 14.33 29.76 15.52
CA ALA A 76 13.93 28.41 15.88
C ALA A 76 14.46 27.38 14.88
N LYS A 77 14.64 26.15 15.38
CA LYS A 77 14.80 24.97 14.54
C LYS A 77 13.43 24.56 14.03
N VAL A 78 13.29 24.43 12.71
CA VAL A 78 12.08 23.89 12.08
C VAL A 78 12.34 22.40 11.80
N GLU A 79 11.45 21.54 12.28
CA GLU A 79 11.52 20.09 12.10
C GLU A 79 10.20 19.60 11.52
N ILE A 80 10.27 18.55 10.69
CA ILE A 80 9.08 17.90 10.14
C ILE A 80 8.92 16.55 10.82
N MET A 81 7.72 16.30 11.33
CA MET A 81 7.33 14.96 11.75
C MET A 81 6.78 14.22 10.53
N ALA A 82 7.57 13.30 10.01
CA ALA A 82 7.14 12.34 9.00
C ALA A 82 7.05 10.95 9.64
N SER A 83 5.97 10.25 9.36
CA SER A 83 5.75 8.88 9.81
C SER A 83 5.21 8.05 8.66
N ASP A 84 5.68 6.81 8.52
CA ASP A 84 5.05 5.87 7.61
C ASP A 84 3.84 5.19 8.27
N VAL A 85 2.91 4.72 7.44
CA VAL A 85 1.76 3.93 7.85
C VAL A 85 1.84 2.52 7.26
N ALA A 86 3.03 1.95 7.11
CA ALA A 86 3.26 0.69 6.38
C ALA A 86 2.49 -0.51 6.95
N SER A 87 2.05 -0.44 8.21
CA SER A 87 1.25 -1.48 8.87
C SER A 87 -0.26 -1.24 8.85
N ALA A 88 -0.72 -0.05 8.41
CA ALA A 88 -2.14 0.31 8.47
C ALA A 88 -3.00 -0.65 7.64
N PHE A 89 -2.55 -1.02 6.44
CA PHE A 89 -3.27 -1.96 5.57
C PHE A 89 -3.49 -3.33 6.20
N ARG A 90 -2.61 -3.80 7.10
CA ARG A 90 -2.79 -5.08 7.81
C ARG A 90 -3.88 -5.02 8.88
N LYS A 91 -4.29 -3.82 9.28
CA LYS A 91 -5.32 -3.59 10.29
C LYS A 91 -6.71 -3.35 9.67
N ILE A 92 -6.78 -3.18 8.35
CA ILE A 92 -8.03 -3.02 7.62
C ILE A 92 -8.50 -4.42 7.20
N SER A 93 -9.69 -4.81 7.63
CA SER A 93 -10.25 -6.13 7.29
C SER A 93 -10.85 -6.13 5.90
N ILE A 94 -10.69 -7.25 5.19
CA ILE A 94 -11.36 -7.51 3.91
C ILE A 94 -12.76 -8.05 4.20
N HIS A 95 -13.77 -7.55 3.49
CA HIS A 95 -15.12 -8.07 3.58
C HIS A 95 -15.15 -9.57 3.25
N SER A 96 -15.89 -10.38 4.03
CA SER A 96 -15.87 -11.84 3.92
C SER A 96 -16.25 -12.35 2.53
N ASN A 97 -17.11 -11.62 1.81
CA ASN A 97 -17.51 -11.97 0.45
C ASN A 97 -16.44 -11.65 -0.61
N SER A 98 -15.32 -11.03 -0.24
CA SER A 98 -14.25 -10.61 -1.16
C SER A 98 -12.93 -11.35 -0.93
N VAL A 99 -12.82 -12.16 0.13
CA VAL A 99 -11.56 -12.86 0.48
C VAL A 99 -11.09 -13.86 -0.58
N TYR A 100 -12.02 -14.38 -1.39
CA TYR A 100 -11.72 -15.32 -2.48
C TYR A 100 -10.87 -14.72 -3.61
N LEU A 101 -10.79 -13.38 -3.67
CA LEU A 101 -10.01 -12.65 -4.67
C LEU A 101 -8.52 -12.60 -4.32
N PHE A 102 -8.16 -12.75 -3.04
CA PHE A 102 -6.79 -12.46 -2.56
C PHE A 102 -5.98 -13.72 -2.25
N ALA A 103 -6.29 -14.85 -2.90
CA ALA A 103 -5.40 -16.00 -2.81
C ALA A 103 -4.16 -15.77 -3.66
N GLY A 104 -3.03 -16.34 -3.24
CA GLY A 104 -1.81 -16.24 -4.02
C GLY A 104 -0.92 -17.46 -3.87
N GLN A 105 0.03 -17.56 -4.79
CA GLN A 105 1.00 -18.65 -4.84
C GLN A 105 2.41 -18.12 -5.08
N ILE A 106 3.38 -18.67 -4.36
CA ILE A 106 4.80 -18.46 -4.67
C ILE A 106 5.14 -19.45 -5.79
N LYS A 107 5.77 -18.97 -6.86
CA LYS A 107 6.29 -19.83 -7.92
C LYS A 107 7.66 -20.37 -7.57
#